data_AF-A0A2M8D5F2-F1
#
_entry.id   AF-A0A2M8D5F2-F1
#
_cell.length_a   1.000
_cell.length_b   1.000
_cell.length_c   1.000
_cell.angle_alpha   90.00
_cell.angle_beta   90.00
_cell.angle_gamma   90.00
#
_symmetry.space_group_name_H-M   'P 1'
#
loop_
_entity.id
_entity.type
_entity.pdbx_description
1 polymer ?
#
loop_
_entity_poly.entity_id
_entity_poly.type
_entity_poly.pdbx_seq_one_letter_code
_entity_poly.pdbx_strand_id
1 'polypeptide(L)'
;MNVKENYIRKMKAGVVATALLFAGSPVVFAQSVDDLTTQINSLLATISALQAQLATMQGGGAPATTGYTFTRNLTVGDTGEDVRQLQMVLNS
;
A
#
# COMPACT_ATOMS: atom_id res chain seq x y z
N MET A 1 -58.15 25.51 -24.30
CA MET A 1 -57.13 25.24 -23.26
C MET A 1 -56.63 26.59 -22.74
N ASN A 2 -56.85 26.87 -21.45
CA ASN A 2 -56.78 28.24 -20.93
C ASN A 2 -55.31 28.65 -20.65
N VAL A 3 -54.89 29.79 -21.21
CA VAL A 3 -53.51 30.31 -21.12
C VAL A 3 -53.00 30.39 -19.66
N LYS A 4 -53.91 30.61 -18.70
CA LYS A 4 -53.63 30.65 -17.26
C LYS A 4 -53.12 29.31 -16.71
N GLU A 5 -53.63 28.17 -17.20
CA GLU A 5 -53.23 26.83 -16.75
C GLU A 5 -51.80 26.48 -17.21
N ASN A 6 -51.42 26.91 -18.40
CA ASN A 6 -50.08 26.69 -18.95
C ASN A 6 -49.01 27.47 -18.18
N TYR A 7 -49.32 28.66 -17.67
CA TYR A 7 -48.40 29.46 -16.88
C TYR A 7 -48.14 28.84 -15.49
N ILE A 8 -49.22 28.39 -14.82
CA ILE A 8 -49.13 27.72 -13.52
C ILE A 8 -48.31 26.42 -13.63
N ARG A 9 -48.47 25.67 -14.74
CA ARG A 9 -47.71 24.44 -14.98
C ARG A 9 -46.21 24.70 -15.18
N LYS A 10 -45.83 25.79 -15.86
CA LYS A 10 -44.43 26.20 -16.06
C LYS A 10 -43.77 26.66 -14.75
N MET A 11 -44.48 27.39 -13.89
CA MET A 11 -43.96 27.81 -12.58
C MET A 11 -43.70 26.61 -11.66
N LYS A 12 -44.62 25.64 -11.60
CA LYS A 12 -44.44 24.40 -10.82
C LYS A 12 -43.27 23.56 -11.35
N ALA A 13 -43.13 23.44 -12.67
CA ALA A 13 -42.02 22.73 -13.28
C ALA A 13 -40.66 23.41 -13.00
N GLY A 14 -40.62 24.75 -12.98
CA GLY A 14 -39.42 25.52 -12.65
C GLY A 14 -38.94 25.30 -11.22
N VAL A 15 -39.84 25.31 -10.24
CA VAL A 15 -39.49 25.09 -8.82
C VAL A 15 -38.99 23.66 -8.56
N VAL A 16 -39.59 22.65 -9.20
CA VAL A 16 -39.15 21.25 -9.08
C VAL A 16 -37.77 21.04 -9.72
N ALA A 17 -37.51 21.65 -10.88
CA ALA A 17 -36.21 21.57 -11.54
C ALA A 17 -35.08 22.24 -10.71
N THR A 18 -35.35 23.35 -10.04
CA THR A 18 -34.37 24.02 -9.17
C THR A 18 -34.09 23.23 -7.89
N ALA A 19 -35.08 22.54 -7.31
CA ALA A 19 -34.87 21.68 -6.14
C ALA A 19 -34.02 20.43 -6.45
N LEU A 20 -34.14 19.88 -7.67
CA LEU A 20 -33.34 18.74 -8.12
C LEU A 20 -31.85 19.09 -8.32
N LEU A 21 -31.51 20.34 -8.64
CA LEU A 21 -30.11 20.78 -8.76
C LEU A 21 -29.39 20.89 -7.40
N PHE A 22 -30.12 21.10 -6.30
CA PHE A 22 -29.56 21.11 -4.95
C PHE A 22 -29.52 19.72 -4.29
N ALA A 23 -30.32 18.76 -4.75
CA ALA A 23 -30.41 17.41 -4.16
C ALA A 23 -29.40 16.39 -4.74
N GLY A 24 -28.65 16.76 -5.79
CA GLY A 24 -27.91 15.80 -6.63
C GLY A 24 -26.39 15.88 -6.62
N SER A 25 -25.77 16.80 -5.87
CA SER A 25 -24.30 16.83 -5.80
C SER A 25 -23.81 15.97 -4.63
N PRO A 26 -23.01 14.90 -4.87
CA PRO A 26 -22.31 14.26 -3.76
C PRO A 26 -21.38 15.30 -3.15
N VAL A 27 -21.59 15.60 -1.87
CA VAL A 27 -20.59 16.29 -1.05
C VAL A 27 -19.35 15.40 -1.04
N VAL A 28 -18.40 15.72 -1.92
CA VAL A 28 -17.05 15.20 -1.83
C VAL A 28 -16.43 15.89 -0.63
N PHE A 29 -16.35 15.17 0.50
CA PHE A 29 -15.56 15.60 1.63
C PHE A 29 -14.11 15.70 1.14
N ALA A 30 -13.58 16.92 1.09
CA ALA A 30 -12.16 17.12 0.89
C ALA A 30 -11.42 16.36 2.00
N GLN A 31 -10.48 15.50 1.62
CA GLN A 31 -9.65 14.77 2.56
C GLN A 31 -9.01 15.79 3.51
N SER A 32 -9.22 15.64 4.82
CA SER A 32 -8.70 16.63 5.77
C SER A 32 -7.17 16.50 5.85
N VAL A 33 -6.50 17.60 6.22
CA VAL A 33 -5.03 17.58 6.44
C VAL A 33 -4.65 16.55 7.53
N ASP A 34 -5.55 16.31 8.48
CA ASP A 34 -5.38 15.33 9.55
C ASP A 34 -5.40 13.89 9.02
N ASP A 35 -6.33 13.58 8.10
CA ASP A 35 -6.40 12.27 7.42
C ASP A 35 -5.16 12.02 6.56
N LEU A 36 -4.66 13.05 5.89
CA LEU A 36 -3.43 12.96 5.08
C LEU A 36 -2.20 12.73 5.96
N THR A 37 -2.12 13.41 7.10
CA THR A 37 -1.01 13.24 8.07
C THR A 37 -1.02 11.84 8.67
N THR A 38 -2.20 11.31 8.99
CA THR A 38 -2.38 9.93 9.48
C THR A 38 -1.91 8.90 8.46
N GLN A 39 -2.25 9.10 7.18
CA GLN A 39 -1.79 8.23 6.09
C GLN A 39 -0.27 8.28 5.92
N ILE A 40 0.34 9.47 5.98
CA ILE A 40 1.79 9.63 5.90
C ILE A 40 2.49 8.85 7.03
N ASN A 41 2.01 8.97 8.26
CA ASN A 41 2.58 8.26 9.39
C ASN A 41 2.47 6.73 9.24
N SER A 42 1.34 6.24 8.74
CA SER A 42 1.12 4.81 8.44
C SER A 42 2.09 4.29 7.37
N LEU A 43 2.30 5.07 6.30
CA LEU A 43 3.24 4.72 5.25
C LEU A 43 4.69 4.71 5.75
N LEU A 44 5.10 5.69 6.57
CA LEU A 44 6.43 5.72 7.16
C LEU A 44 6.69 4.50 8.06
N ALA A 45 5.71 4.11 8.88
CA ALA A 45 5.80 2.91 9.71
C ALA A 45 5.97 1.65 8.85
N THR A 46 5.22 1.55 7.74
CA THR A 46 5.31 0.43 6.80
C THR A 46 6.68 0.37 6.13
N ILE A 47 7.21 1.51 5.69
CA ILE A 47 8.56 1.59 5.09
C ILE A 47 9.62 1.13 6.10
N SER A 48 9.54 1.59 7.35
CA SER A 48 10.48 1.17 8.40
C SER A 48 10.44 -0.35 8.64
N ALA A 49 9.26 -0.96 8.65
CA ALA A 49 9.11 -2.39 8.82
C ALA A 49 9.68 -3.17 7.63
N LEU A 50 9.40 -2.73 6.40
CA LEU A 50 9.94 -3.33 5.18
C LEU A 50 11.46 -3.22 5.12
N GLN A 51 12.03 -2.09 5.54
CA GLN A 51 13.49 -1.92 5.61
C GLN A 51 14.14 -2.90 6.58
N ALA A 52 13.54 -3.13 7.76
CA ALA A 52 14.03 -4.12 8.72
C ALA A 52 13.91 -5.57 8.20
N GLN A 53 12.81 -5.87 7.49
CA GLN A 53 12.63 -7.17 6.86
C GLN A 53 13.67 -7.41 5.75
N LEU A 54 13.93 -6.41 4.91
CA LEU A 54 14.96 -6.48 3.88
C LEU A 54 16.36 -6.67 4.46
N ALA A 55 16.69 -5.95 5.55
CA ALA A 55 17.97 -6.14 6.24
C ALA A 55 18.13 -7.59 6.75
N THR A 56 17.04 -8.20 7.21
CA THR A 56 17.02 -9.60 7.64
C THR A 56 17.16 -10.57 6.46
N MET A 57 16.47 -10.30 5.35
CA MET A 57 16.51 -11.13 4.14
C MET A 57 17.85 -11.05 3.37
N GLN A 58 18.56 -9.93 3.43
CA GLN A 58 19.87 -9.74 2.79
C GLN A 58 21.01 -10.41 3.55
N GLY A 59 20.72 -11.31 4.49
CA GLY A 59 21.74 -12.02 5.26
C GLY A 59 22.27 -11.22 6.45
N GLY A 60 21.52 -10.22 6.94
CA GLY A 60 21.84 -9.49 8.17
C GLY A 60 21.60 -10.26 9.47
N GLY A 61 21.30 -11.56 9.39
CA GLY A 61 21.39 -12.47 10.53
C GLY A 61 22.86 -12.74 10.85
N ALA A 62 23.20 -12.79 12.14
CA ALA A 62 24.56 -12.95 12.67
C ALA A 62 25.47 -13.81 11.77
N PRO A 63 26.74 -13.39 11.54
CA PRO A 63 27.66 -14.12 10.68
C PRO A 63 27.67 -15.59 11.10
N ALA A 64 27.43 -16.47 10.11
CA ALA A 64 27.55 -17.90 10.32
C ALA A 64 28.87 -18.16 11.07
N THR A 65 28.77 -18.98 12.11
CA THR A 65 29.75 -19.23 13.20
C THR A 65 31.16 -19.62 12.75
N THR A 66 31.39 -19.79 11.45
CA THR A 66 32.65 -20.19 10.84
C THR A 66 33.46 -19.05 10.25
N GLY A 67 32.95 -17.81 10.22
CA GLY A 67 33.65 -16.66 9.63
C GLY A 67 33.95 -16.83 8.13
N TYR A 68 33.28 -17.78 7.48
CA TYR A 68 33.48 -18.13 6.07
C TYR A 68 32.39 -17.49 5.21
N THR A 69 32.79 -16.74 4.17
CA THR A 69 31.88 -16.16 3.17
C THR A 69 31.78 -17.09 1.97
N PHE A 70 30.59 -17.64 1.73
CA PHE A 70 30.31 -18.43 0.54
C PHE A 70 30.33 -17.53 -0.70
N THR A 71 31.03 -17.97 -1.75
CA THR A 71 31.21 -17.17 -2.98
C THR A 71 30.24 -17.57 -4.10
N ARG A 72 29.54 -18.68 -3.90
CA ARG A 72 28.53 -19.19 -4.84
C ARG A 72 27.41 -19.88 -4.10
N ASN A 73 26.28 -20.04 -4.77
CA ASN A 73 25.23 -20.94 -4.34
C ASN A 73 25.71 -22.39 -4.51
N LEU A 74 25.37 -23.25 -3.54
CA LEU A 74 25.69 -24.66 -3.55
C LEU A 74 24.45 -25.49 -3.87
N THR A 75 24.65 -26.53 -4.67
CA THR A 75 23.64 -27.51 -5.09
C THR A 75 24.13 -28.92 -4.82
N VAL A 76 23.20 -29.89 -4.82
CA VAL A 76 23.53 -31.29 -4.59
C VAL A 76 24.44 -31.78 -5.73
N GLY A 77 25.61 -32.30 -5.36
CA GLY A 77 26.64 -32.75 -6.30
C GLY A 77 27.82 -31.79 -6.44
N ASP A 78 27.73 -30.57 -5.91
CA ASP A 78 28.89 -29.67 -5.84
C ASP A 78 29.99 -30.24 -4.93
N THR A 79 31.23 -29.85 -5.21
CA THR A 79 32.41 -30.24 -4.41
C THR A 79 33.31 -29.03 -4.14
N GLY A 80 34.31 -29.21 -3.28
CA GLY A 80 35.32 -28.18 -2.98
C GLY A 80 35.14 -27.49 -1.63
N GLU A 81 35.82 -26.36 -1.47
CA GLU A 81 35.99 -25.69 -0.16
C GLU A 81 34.67 -25.18 0.42
N ASP A 82 33.81 -24.53 -0.37
CA ASP A 82 32.48 -24.08 0.07
C ASP A 82 31.62 -25.25 0.59
N VAL A 83 31.70 -26.45 -0.03
CA VAL A 83 30.96 -27.63 0.44
C VAL A 83 31.54 -28.17 1.75
N ARG A 84 32.87 -28.20 1.89
CA ARG A 84 33.53 -28.59 3.13
C ARG A 84 33.15 -27.66 4.29
N GLN A 85 33.08 -26.35 4.03
CA GLN A 85 32.69 -25.34 5.01
C GLN A 85 31.21 -25.45 5.37
N LEU A 86 30.32 -25.69 4.40
CA LEU A 86 28.92 -26.01 4.66
C LEU A 86 28.78 -27.23 5.56
N GLN A 87 29.51 -28.31 5.26
CA GLN A 87 29.52 -29.53 6.06
C GLN A 87 30.00 -29.26 7.49
N MET A 88 31.00 -28.40 7.68
CA MET A 88 31.48 -28.00 9.01
C MET A 88 30.41 -27.23 9.79
N VAL A 89 29.72 -26.27 9.16
CA VAL A 89 28.61 -25.52 9.78
C VAL A 89 27.47 -26.44 10.21
N LEU A 90 27.08 -27.39 9.36
CA LEU A 90 25.90 -28.24 9.59
C LEU A 90 26.15 -29.39 10.59
N ASN A 91 27.40 -29.85 10.72
CA ASN A 91 27.78 -30.88 11.70
C ASN A 91 28.41 -30.30 12.97
N SER A 92 28.33 -28.98 13.17
CA SER A 92 28.73 -28.31 14.41
C SER A 92 27.79 -28.65 15.55
#